data_AF-A0A5M4AUV8-F1
#
_entry.id   AF-A0A5M4AUV8-F1
#
_cell.length_a   1.000
_cell.length_b   1.000
_cell.length_c   1.000
_cell.angle_alpha   90.00
_cell.angle_beta   90.00
_cell.angle_gamma   90.00
#
_symmetry.space_group_name_H-M   'P 1'
#
loop_
_entity.id
_entity.type
_entity.pdbx_description
1 polymer ?
#
loop_
_entity_poly.entity_id
_entity_poly.type
_entity_poly.pdbx_seq_one_letter_code
_entity_poly.pdbx_strand_id
1 'polypeptide(L)'
;MKRLLVSILLMLPFTGWAQTFLPLSTGETVKHTYYTLSYNESKEQANWVYYHLTAADVRGKESRTDDFRPDPEVRTRSASLADYSGSGYDRGHLCPAAAMRLNHKSMSETFYLSNMSPQKPDFNRGIWKKLEAQVRSWALMDGDIYVVSGPIFKNDLGVIGPDRITIPGFYYKVVYDPHGAQKMIAFILPNEKGTKTLPEYVVSVDMVEAMTGINFFSELPDSIENKLEAAVNPGAWSFSSATTSTYTASLHHQSKASTTKATTSRQCQAITKSGKRCSRKAEPGSKYCWQHQKK
;
A
#
# COMPACT_ATOMS: atom_id res chain seq x y z
N MET A 1 -65.85 -5.14 -14.65
CA MET A 1 -64.98 -5.33 -13.46
C MET A 1 -63.53 -5.46 -13.94
N LYS A 2 -62.77 -4.35 -13.98
CA LYS A 2 -61.35 -4.36 -14.36
C LYS A 2 -60.53 -4.64 -13.08
N ARG A 3 -59.83 -5.76 -13.03
CA ARG A 3 -58.96 -6.14 -11.90
C ARG A 3 -57.67 -5.32 -11.98
N LEU A 4 -57.43 -4.49 -10.97
CA LEU A 4 -56.21 -3.71 -10.80
C LEU A 4 -55.12 -4.66 -10.27
N LEU A 5 -54.09 -4.91 -11.06
CA LEU A 5 -52.88 -5.62 -10.63
C LEU A 5 -52.00 -4.63 -9.87
N VAL A 6 -51.95 -4.77 -8.54
CA VAL A 6 -51.01 -4.04 -7.68
C VAL A 6 -49.69 -4.81 -7.69
N SER A 7 -48.72 -4.31 -8.46
CA SER A 7 -47.35 -4.82 -8.42
C SER A 7 -46.68 -4.32 -7.14
N ILE A 8 -46.55 -5.21 -6.15
CA ILE A 8 -45.76 -4.97 -4.94
C ILE A 8 -44.29 -5.02 -5.34
N LEU A 9 -43.67 -3.86 -5.51
CA LEU A 9 -42.23 -3.72 -5.66
C LEU A 9 -41.57 -4.04 -4.31
N LEU A 10 -41.10 -5.28 -4.16
CA LEU A 10 -40.24 -5.71 -3.05
C LEU A 10 -38.94 -4.92 -3.11
N MET A 11 -38.86 -3.83 -2.33
CA MET A 11 -37.60 -3.16 -2.01
C MET A 11 -36.77 -4.14 -1.16
N LEU A 12 -35.85 -4.86 -1.81
CA LEU A 12 -34.82 -5.60 -1.09
C LEU A 12 -33.99 -4.60 -0.29
N PRO A 13 -33.86 -4.76 1.04
CA PRO A 13 -33.01 -3.89 1.82
C PRO A 13 -31.58 -4.03 1.29
N PHE A 14 -30.97 -2.88 0.96
CA PHE A 14 -29.55 -2.81 0.66
C PHE A 14 -28.82 -3.31 1.91
N THR A 15 -28.37 -4.56 1.90
CA THR A 15 -27.50 -5.09 2.95
C THR A 15 -26.19 -4.35 2.82
N GLY A 16 -26.04 -3.26 3.58
CA GLY A 16 -24.74 -2.66 3.82
C GLY A 16 -23.83 -3.76 4.32
N TRP A 17 -22.66 -3.90 3.69
CA TRP A 17 -21.64 -4.83 4.15
C TRP A 17 -21.20 -4.34 5.52
N ALA A 18 -21.61 -5.03 6.59
CA ALA A 18 -21.14 -4.71 7.91
C ALA A 18 -19.64 -5.00 7.94
N GLN A 19 -18.82 -3.98 8.19
CA GLN A 19 -17.42 -4.19 8.50
C GLN A 19 -17.34 -4.82 9.89
N THR A 20 -16.85 -6.05 9.95
CA THR A 20 -16.55 -6.80 11.18
C THR A 20 -15.07 -6.67 11.51
N PHE A 21 -14.68 -6.88 12.77
CA PHE A 21 -13.30 -6.82 13.24
C PHE A 21 -12.66 -5.42 13.20
N LEU A 22 -13.41 -4.37 13.55
CA LEU A 22 -12.82 -3.04 13.65
C LEU A 22 -11.86 -2.96 14.85
N PRO A 23 -10.67 -2.34 14.72
CA PRO A 23 -9.79 -2.14 15.85
C PRO A 23 -10.39 -1.18 16.89
N LEU A 24 -10.11 -1.42 18.18
CA LEU A 24 -10.50 -0.52 19.26
C LEU A 24 -9.39 0.50 19.53
N SER A 25 -9.72 1.79 19.48
CA SER A 25 -8.80 2.90 19.76
C SER A 25 -9.53 4.16 20.25
N THR A 26 -8.78 5.24 20.51
CA THR A 26 -9.29 6.50 21.08
C THR A 26 -9.58 7.62 20.06
N GLY A 27 -9.35 7.38 18.76
CA GLY A 27 -9.58 8.38 17.71
C GLY A 27 -11.00 8.38 17.13
N GLU A 28 -11.31 9.38 16.30
CA GLU A 28 -12.59 9.49 15.62
C GLU A 28 -12.75 8.39 14.57
N THR A 29 -13.80 7.57 14.66
CA THR A 29 -14.06 6.54 13.63
C THR A 29 -14.72 7.18 12.40
N VAL A 30 -14.00 7.22 11.28
CA VAL A 30 -14.45 7.76 10.00
C VAL A 30 -14.70 6.60 9.04
N LYS A 31 -15.93 6.48 8.55
CA LYS A 31 -16.38 5.37 7.72
C LYS A 31 -16.48 5.80 6.26
N HIS A 32 -15.75 5.11 5.39
CA HIS A 32 -15.89 5.22 3.94
C HIS A 32 -16.58 3.97 3.39
N THR A 33 -16.74 3.88 2.07
CA THR A 33 -17.46 2.76 1.47
C THR A 33 -16.65 1.46 1.54
N TYR A 34 -15.33 1.54 1.33
CA TYR A 34 -14.45 0.37 1.19
C TYR A 34 -13.39 0.23 2.28
N TYR A 35 -13.26 1.21 3.16
CA TYR A 35 -12.38 1.16 4.32
C TYR A 35 -12.97 2.00 5.46
N THR A 36 -12.43 1.84 6.66
CA THR A 36 -12.71 2.71 7.81
C THR A 36 -11.40 3.08 8.45
N LEU A 37 -11.31 4.26 9.03
CA LEU A 37 -10.13 4.71 9.76
C LEU A 37 -10.48 5.27 11.13
N SER A 38 -9.51 5.26 12.03
CA SER A 38 -9.54 6.05 13.26
C SER A 38 -8.69 7.29 13.06
N TYR A 39 -9.30 8.46 12.92
CA TYR A 39 -8.62 9.72 12.73
C TYR A 39 -8.06 10.29 14.04
N ASN A 40 -6.81 10.76 13.99
CA ASN A 40 -6.14 11.40 15.11
C ASN A 40 -5.88 12.87 14.80
N GLU A 41 -6.74 13.74 15.33
CA GLU A 41 -6.66 15.19 15.13
C GLU A 41 -5.28 15.75 15.51
N SER A 42 -4.73 15.32 16.66
CA SER A 42 -3.44 15.82 17.14
C SER A 42 -2.25 15.48 16.23
N LYS A 43 -2.44 14.50 15.34
CA LYS A 43 -1.43 14.02 14.40
C LYS A 43 -1.73 14.40 12.96
N GLU A 44 -2.95 14.85 12.67
CA GLU A 44 -3.54 15.17 11.35
C GLU A 44 -3.58 13.97 10.38
N GLN A 45 -3.76 12.75 10.89
CA GLN A 45 -3.71 11.48 10.12
C GLN A 45 -4.33 10.34 10.93
N ALA A 46 -4.58 9.20 10.29
CA ALA A 46 -5.17 8.04 10.95
C ALA A 46 -4.23 7.36 11.96
N ASN A 47 -4.77 6.88 13.09
CA ASN A 47 -4.14 5.87 13.97
C ASN A 47 -4.07 4.50 13.27
N TRP A 48 -5.13 4.18 12.52
CA TRP A 48 -5.27 2.94 11.76
C TRP A 48 -6.25 3.15 10.61
N VAL A 49 -6.05 2.38 9.54
CA VAL A 49 -7.00 2.20 8.44
C VAL A 49 -7.24 0.70 8.30
N TYR A 50 -8.51 0.30 8.40
CA TYR A 50 -9.01 -1.05 8.26
C TYR A 50 -9.68 -1.22 6.89
N TYR A 51 -9.39 -2.31 6.20
CA TYR A 51 -10.11 -2.70 4.99
C TYR A 51 -10.18 -4.23 4.84
N HIS A 52 -11.31 -4.68 4.32
CA HIS A 52 -11.49 -6.04 3.81
C HIS A 52 -11.00 -6.09 2.37
N LEU A 53 -9.98 -6.90 2.10
CA LEU A 53 -9.37 -6.99 0.78
C LEU A 53 -9.75 -8.31 0.13
N THR A 54 -10.55 -8.24 -0.93
CA THR A 54 -10.94 -9.42 -1.71
C THR A 54 -10.11 -9.56 -2.99
N ALA A 55 -10.08 -10.77 -3.53
CA ALA A 55 -9.50 -11.01 -4.85
C ALA A 55 -10.20 -10.20 -5.97
N ALA A 56 -11.48 -9.85 -5.80
CA ALA A 56 -12.22 -9.02 -6.76
C ALA A 56 -11.70 -7.57 -6.76
N ASP A 57 -11.40 -7.01 -5.59
CA ASP A 57 -10.86 -5.65 -5.48
C ASP A 57 -9.51 -5.53 -6.18
N VAL A 58 -8.66 -6.56 -6.06
CA VAL A 58 -7.33 -6.59 -6.70
C VAL A 58 -7.42 -6.82 -8.22
N ARG A 59 -8.32 -7.70 -8.67
CA ARG A 59 -8.54 -8.00 -10.10
C ARG A 59 -9.31 -6.92 -10.84
N GLY A 60 -9.93 -5.99 -10.11
CA GLY A 60 -10.65 -4.86 -10.66
C GLY A 60 -9.81 -4.08 -11.68
N LYS A 61 -10.50 -3.43 -12.62
CA LYS A 61 -9.87 -2.77 -13.77
C LYS A 61 -9.80 -1.26 -13.62
N GLU A 62 -10.24 -0.72 -12.49
CA GLU A 62 -10.21 0.73 -12.26
C GLU A 62 -8.77 1.25 -12.35
N SER A 63 -8.64 2.40 -13.01
CA SER A 63 -7.37 3.09 -13.16
C SER A 63 -7.14 4.01 -11.98
N ARG A 64 -5.88 4.21 -11.63
CA ARG A 64 -5.50 5.15 -10.57
C ARG A 64 -5.98 6.56 -10.93
N THR A 65 -6.68 7.22 -10.02
CA THR A 65 -7.29 8.54 -10.23
C THR A 65 -6.35 9.70 -9.90
N ASP A 66 -5.47 9.54 -8.90
CA ASP A 66 -4.55 10.60 -8.43
C ASP A 66 -5.26 11.89 -7.97
N ASP A 67 -6.52 11.79 -7.55
CA ASP A 67 -7.42 12.87 -7.15
C ASP A 67 -7.34 13.16 -5.64
N PHE A 68 -6.12 13.44 -5.17
CA PHE A 68 -5.84 13.75 -3.76
C PHE A 68 -6.62 14.95 -3.25
N ARG A 69 -7.34 14.78 -2.15
CA ARG A 69 -8.22 15.81 -1.59
C ARG A 69 -8.44 15.65 -0.09
N PRO A 70 -8.81 16.73 0.63
CA PRO A 70 -9.28 16.62 2.00
C PRO A 70 -10.45 15.64 2.13
N ASP A 71 -10.54 14.98 3.27
CA ASP A 71 -11.60 14.03 3.58
C ASP A 71 -12.83 14.77 4.14
N PRO A 72 -13.97 14.76 3.43
CA PRO A 72 -15.18 15.40 3.91
C PRO A 72 -15.84 14.65 5.08
N GLU A 73 -15.46 13.40 5.34
CA GLU A 73 -16.05 12.58 6.41
C GLU A 73 -15.36 12.78 7.78
N VAL A 74 -14.20 13.44 7.81
CA VAL A 74 -13.55 13.86 9.06
C VAL A 74 -14.31 15.07 9.61
N ARG A 75 -14.85 14.95 10.83
CA ARG A 75 -15.74 15.95 11.45
C ARG A 75 -15.10 17.33 11.62
N THR A 76 -13.80 17.37 11.87
CA THR A 76 -13.00 18.59 12.00
C THR A 76 -12.53 19.03 10.62
N ARG A 77 -11.31 18.63 10.26
CA ARG A 77 -10.71 18.75 8.95
C ARG A 77 -9.64 17.67 8.85
N SER A 78 -9.33 17.26 7.63
CA SER A 78 -8.11 16.49 7.38
C SER A 78 -6.98 17.40 6.90
N ALA A 79 -5.77 16.84 6.86
CA ALA A 79 -4.66 17.33 6.07
C ALA A 79 -5.06 17.81 4.66
N SER A 80 -4.27 18.75 4.13
CA SER A 80 -4.41 19.35 2.81
C SER A 80 -3.20 19.06 1.90
N LEU A 81 -3.32 19.39 0.61
CA LEU A 81 -2.18 19.29 -0.32
C LEU A 81 -1.04 20.26 0.04
N ALA A 82 -1.35 21.36 0.71
CA ALA A 82 -0.35 22.34 1.13
C ALA A 82 0.62 21.73 2.14
N ASP A 83 0.18 20.76 2.95
CA ASP A 83 1.01 20.14 3.97
C ASP A 83 2.15 19.29 3.44
N TYR A 84 1.91 18.63 2.30
CA TYR A 84 2.89 17.78 1.65
C TYR A 84 3.78 18.54 0.68
N SER A 85 3.34 19.71 0.19
CA SER A 85 4.07 20.50 -0.80
C SER A 85 5.45 20.91 -0.28
N GLY A 86 6.51 20.55 -1.00
CA GLY A 86 7.89 20.90 -0.63
C GLY A 86 8.43 20.21 0.64
N SER A 87 7.66 19.31 1.26
CA SER A 87 8.05 18.65 2.52
C SER A 87 9.17 17.62 2.38
N GLY A 88 9.38 17.08 1.18
CA GLY A 88 10.28 15.95 0.94
C GLY A 88 9.69 14.57 1.26
N TYR A 89 8.46 14.50 1.76
CA TYR A 89 7.74 13.26 2.04
C TYR A 89 6.71 12.94 0.95
N ASP A 90 6.54 11.64 0.67
CA ASP A 90 5.46 11.17 -0.19
C ASP A 90 4.13 11.20 0.59
N ARG A 91 3.03 11.42 -0.16
CA ARG A 91 1.66 11.12 0.27
C ARG A 91 1.46 9.61 0.27
N GLY A 92 1.97 8.94 1.30
CA GLY A 92 1.97 7.50 1.43
C GLY A 92 0.60 6.98 1.84
N HIS A 93 0.04 6.03 1.09
CA HIS A 93 -1.28 5.47 1.39
C HIS A 93 -1.19 4.46 2.54
N LEU A 94 -2.21 4.43 3.41
CA LEU A 94 -2.39 3.38 4.42
C LEU A 94 -3.29 2.24 3.88
N CYS A 95 -4.41 2.59 3.24
CA CYS A 95 -5.15 1.76 2.31
C CYS A 95 -4.71 2.06 0.86
N PRO A 96 -3.98 1.14 0.19
CA PRO A 96 -3.37 1.45 -1.11
C PRO A 96 -4.37 1.42 -2.26
N ALA A 97 -4.27 2.38 -3.17
CA ALA A 97 -5.07 2.45 -4.40
C ALA A 97 -5.06 1.13 -5.22
N ALA A 98 -3.91 0.44 -5.25
CA ALA A 98 -3.79 -0.83 -5.98
C ALA A 98 -4.56 -2.00 -5.35
N ALA A 99 -5.01 -1.86 -4.09
CA ALA A 99 -5.90 -2.79 -3.42
C ALA A 99 -7.39 -2.46 -3.62
N MET A 100 -7.72 -1.30 -4.20
CA MET A 100 -9.10 -0.80 -4.30
C MET A 100 -9.49 -0.52 -5.76
N ARG A 101 -9.35 -1.51 -6.64
CA ARG A 101 -9.56 -1.37 -8.09
C ARG A 101 -10.94 -1.81 -8.57
N LEU A 102 -11.85 -2.12 -7.64
CA LEU A 102 -13.18 -2.65 -7.96
C LEU A 102 -13.98 -1.69 -8.83
N ASN A 103 -13.99 -0.40 -8.48
CA ASN A 103 -14.67 0.66 -9.22
C ASN A 103 -14.10 2.04 -8.88
N HIS A 104 -14.56 3.07 -9.60
CA HIS A 104 -14.12 4.45 -9.41
C HIS A 104 -14.24 4.93 -7.95
N LYS A 105 -15.30 4.56 -7.23
CA LYS A 105 -15.49 4.97 -5.83
C LYS A 105 -14.42 4.36 -4.93
N SER A 106 -14.22 3.04 -5.00
CA SER A 106 -13.18 2.36 -4.20
C SER A 106 -11.81 2.98 -4.44
N MET A 107 -11.48 3.28 -5.70
CA MET A 107 -10.21 3.90 -6.07
C MET A 107 -10.08 5.32 -5.54
N SER A 108 -11.04 6.18 -5.87
CA SER A 108 -11.03 7.60 -5.53
C SER A 108 -11.06 7.86 -4.04
N GLU A 109 -11.76 7.03 -3.24
CA GLU A 109 -11.75 7.16 -1.77
C GLU A 109 -10.35 6.93 -1.18
N THR A 110 -9.48 6.13 -1.82
CA THR A 110 -8.10 5.95 -1.32
C THR A 110 -7.26 7.23 -1.38
N PHE A 111 -7.71 8.24 -2.12
CA PHE A 111 -7.01 9.52 -2.28
C PHE A 111 -7.42 10.60 -1.28
N TYR A 112 -8.30 10.28 -0.33
CA TYR A 112 -8.53 11.16 0.81
C TYR A 112 -7.24 11.32 1.65
N LEU A 113 -6.96 12.55 2.05
CA LEU A 113 -5.74 12.88 2.80
C LEU A 113 -5.75 12.34 4.24
N SER A 114 -6.92 11.96 4.77
CA SER A 114 -7.06 11.17 6.01
C SER A 114 -6.44 9.76 5.90
N ASN A 115 -6.37 9.20 4.69
CA ASN A 115 -5.72 7.92 4.36
C ASN A 115 -4.23 8.11 3.96
N MET A 116 -3.69 9.33 4.08
CA MET A 116 -2.28 9.61 3.81
C MET A 116 -1.48 9.72 5.10
N SER A 117 -0.20 9.37 4.99
CA SER A 117 0.79 9.55 6.03
C SER A 117 2.13 9.91 5.39
N PRO A 118 2.94 10.81 5.99
CA PRO A 118 4.21 11.24 5.43
C PRO A 118 5.25 10.12 5.47
N GLN A 119 5.49 9.53 4.31
CA GLN A 119 6.41 8.43 4.14
C GLN A 119 7.67 8.90 3.41
N LYS A 120 8.86 8.49 3.89
CA LYS A 120 10.09 8.75 3.15
C LYS A 120 10.01 8.12 1.75
N PRO A 121 10.48 8.77 0.67
CA PRO A 121 10.36 8.22 -0.67
C PRO A 121 10.94 6.81 -0.84
N ASP A 122 12.11 6.53 -0.24
CA ASP A 122 12.75 5.21 -0.27
C ASP A 122 11.99 4.14 0.54
N PHE A 123 11.22 4.56 1.55
CA PHE A 123 10.32 3.68 2.30
C PHE A 123 9.08 3.34 1.47
N ASN A 124 8.33 4.37 1.06
CA ASN A 124 7.07 4.26 0.32
C ASN A 124 7.25 3.45 -0.98
N ARG A 125 8.20 3.89 -1.81
CA ARG A 125 8.43 3.32 -3.15
C ARG A 125 9.23 2.01 -3.09
N GLY A 126 9.80 1.71 -1.93
CA GLY A 126 10.65 0.55 -1.66
C GLY A 126 9.91 -0.54 -0.89
N ILE A 127 10.22 -0.67 0.40
CA ILE A 127 9.77 -1.80 1.23
C ILE A 127 8.26 -1.77 1.48
N TRP A 128 7.65 -0.59 1.61
CA TRP A 128 6.21 -0.46 1.81
C TRP A 128 5.43 -0.98 0.59
N LYS A 129 5.78 -0.50 -0.61
CA LYS A 129 5.23 -1.03 -1.88
C LYS A 129 5.40 -2.55 -2.04
N LYS A 130 6.53 -3.11 -1.59
CA LYS A 130 6.75 -4.57 -1.62
C LYS A 130 5.78 -5.29 -0.68
N LEU A 131 5.60 -4.78 0.54
CA LEU A 131 4.64 -5.33 1.49
C LEU A 131 3.21 -5.25 0.94
N GLU A 132 2.80 -4.12 0.38
CA GLU A 132 1.48 -3.97 -0.22
C GLU A 132 1.25 -4.95 -1.38
N ALA A 133 2.27 -5.21 -2.21
CA ALA A 133 2.19 -6.20 -3.28
C ALA A 133 2.02 -7.62 -2.74
N GLN A 134 2.71 -7.95 -1.65
CA GLN A 134 2.60 -9.24 -0.98
C GLN A 134 1.22 -9.45 -0.32
N VAL A 135 0.65 -8.41 0.28
CA VAL A 135 -0.70 -8.48 0.86
C VAL A 135 -1.75 -8.73 -0.22
N ARG A 136 -1.62 -8.06 -1.37
CA ARG A 136 -2.50 -8.31 -2.52
C ARG A 136 -2.35 -9.73 -3.07
N SER A 137 -1.15 -10.31 -3.07
CA SER A 137 -0.98 -11.68 -3.54
C SER A 137 -1.61 -12.70 -2.59
N TRP A 138 -1.57 -12.48 -1.26
CA TRP A 138 -2.31 -13.30 -0.30
C TRP A 138 -3.81 -13.23 -0.54
N ALA A 139 -4.40 -12.03 -0.70
CA ALA A 139 -5.82 -11.90 -1.02
C ALA A 139 -6.21 -12.64 -2.31
N LEU A 140 -5.34 -12.65 -3.33
CA LEU A 140 -5.58 -13.39 -4.57
C LEU A 140 -5.52 -14.92 -4.40
N MET A 141 -4.73 -15.42 -3.46
CA MET A 141 -4.56 -16.85 -3.18
C MET A 141 -5.66 -17.38 -2.25
N ASP A 142 -5.92 -16.65 -1.16
CA ASP A 142 -6.79 -17.10 -0.07
C ASP A 142 -8.26 -16.64 -0.27
N GLY A 143 -8.52 -15.77 -1.26
CA GLY A 143 -9.85 -15.29 -1.65
C GLY A 143 -10.14 -13.91 -1.09
N ASP A 144 -9.98 -13.74 0.22
CA ASP A 144 -10.10 -12.48 0.94
C ASP A 144 -9.34 -12.51 2.27
N ILE A 145 -8.91 -11.34 2.73
CA ILE A 145 -8.20 -11.12 3.99
C ILE A 145 -8.63 -9.80 4.62
N TYR A 146 -8.46 -9.67 5.93
CA TYR A 146 -8.68 -8.43 6.67
C TYR A 146 -7.35 -7.75 6.96
N VAL A 147 -7.25 -6.46 6.70
CA VAL A 147 -6.00 -5.71 6.82
C VAL A 147 -6.20 -4.47 7.67
N VAL A 148 -5.36 -4.30 8.68
CA VAL A 148 -5.22 -3.06 9.44
C VAL A 148 -3.84 -2.48 9.18
N SER A 149 -3.78 -1.20 8.83
CA SER A 149 -2.53 -0.52 8.47
C SER A 149 -2.46 0.83 9.14
N GLY A 150 -1.30 1.23 9.63
CA GLY A 150 -1.20 2.54 10.27
C GLY A 150 0.23 2.99 10.57
N PRO A 151 0.39 4.24 10.99
CA PRO A 151 1.62 4.77 11.54
C PRO A 151 1.84 4.31 12.98
N ILE A 152 3.09 4.35 13.43
CA ILE A 152 3.45 4.32 14.85
C ILE A 152 4.17 5.63 15.16
N PHE A 153 3.60 6.42 16.07
CA PHE A 153 4.11 7.76 16.42
C PHE A 153 5.24 7.75 17.46
N LYS A 154 5.75 6.56 17.84
CA LYS A 154 6.97 6.45 18.66
C LYS A 154 8.19 6.83 17.82
N ASN A 155 9.11 7.61 18.40
CA ASN A 155 10.30 8.15 17.73
C ASN A 155 9.94 8.90 16.43
N ASP A 156 8.94 9.79 16.51
CA ASP A 156 8.55 10.61 15.36
C ASP A 156 9.72 11.46 14.84
N LEU A 157 9.65 11.83 13.57
CA LEU A 157 10.71 12.53 12.85
C LEU A 157 10.38 14.03 12.69
N GLY A 158 9.52 14.58 13.55
CA GLY A 158 9.04 15.96 13.49
C GLY A 158 7.67 16.09 12.82
N VAL A 159 7.45 17.23 12.15
CA VAL A 159 6.17 17.56 11.50
C VAL A 159 6.38 18.15 10.10
N ILE A 160 5.38 18.05 9.23
CA ILE A 160 5.33 18.72 7.91
C ILE A 160 4.11 19.65 7.82
N GLY A 161 4.19 20.64 6.92
CA GLY A 161 3.03 21.44 6.53
C GLY A 161 2.56 22.50 7.52
N PRO A 162 1.67 23.42 7.09
CA PRO A 162 1.03 24.38 7.97
C PRO A 162 0.18 23.73 9.07
N ASP A 163 -0.43 22.56 8.80
CA ASP A 163 -1.26 21.85 9.77
C ASP A 163 -0.45 20.94 10.70
N ARG A 164 0.89 20.91 10.54
CA ARG A 164 1.83 20.19 11.43
C ARG A 164 1.57 18.68 11.52
N ILE A 165 1.36 18.03 10.38
CA ILE A 165 1.21 16.57 10.27
C ILE A 165 2.46 15.90 10.85
N THR A 166 2.27 15.05 11.87
CA THR A 166 3.39 14.33 12.51
C THR A 166 4.08 13.39 11.51
N ILE A 167 5.39 13.22 11.58
CA ILE A 167 6.10 12.24 10.76
C ILE A 167 6.30 10.95 11.56
N PRO A 168 5.62 9.84 11.25
CA PRO A 168 5.78 8.60 12.01
C PRO A 168 7.21 8.06 11.96
N GLY A 169 7.68 7.51 13.09
CA GLY A 169 8.95 6.81 13.16
C GLY A 169 8.89 5.42 12.52
N PHE A 170 7.72 4.78 12.57
CA PHE A 170 7.48 3.46 11.99
C PHE A 170 6.08 3.39 11.38
N TYR A 171 5.86 2.32 10.63
CA TYR A 171 4.56 1.91 10.10
C TYR A 171 4.35 0.44 10.42
N TYR A 172 3.09 0.07 10.62
CA TYR A 172 2.70 -1.32 10.79
C TYR A 172 1.65 -1.74 9.78
N LYS A 173 1.56 -3.07 9.61
CA LYS A 173 0.43 -3.71 8.97
C LYS A 173 0.15 -5.03 9.67
N VAL A 174 -1.10 -5.25 10.06
CA VAL A 174 -1.60 -6.52 10.59
C VAL A 174 -2.57 -7.10 9.57
N VAL A 175 -2.41 -8.39 9.28
CA VAL A 175 -3.24 -9.12 8.32
C VAL A 175 -3.82 -10.35 9.01
N TYR A 176 -5.12 -10.54 8.87
CA TYR A 176 -5.84 -11.72 9.35
C TYR A 176 -6.46 -12.45 8.15
N ASP A 177 -6.15 -13.74 8.06
CA ASP A 177 -6.81 -14.68 7.16
C ASP A 177 -7.71 -15.62 7.99
N PRO A 178 -9.04 -15.52 7.83
CA PRO A 178 -10.00 -16.32 8.58
C PRO A 178 -10.17 -17.74 8.02
N HIS A 179 -9.55 -18.07 6.88
CA HIS A 179 -9.81 -19.31 6.15
C HIS A 179 -8.96 -20.47 6.65
N GLY A 180 -9.52 -21.67 6.53
CA GLY A 180 -8.84 -22.91 6.92
C GLY A 180 -8.31 -22.87 8.36
N ALA A 181 -7.00 -23.11 8.51
CA ALA A 181 -6.32 -22.81 9.76
C ALA A 181 -6.05 -21.31 9.82
N GLN A 182 -6.90 -20.61 10.58
CA GLN A 182 -6.79 -19.17 10.81
C GLN A 182 -5.36 -18.77 11.15
N LYS A 183 -4.90 -17.67 10.54
CA LYS A 183 -3.54 -17.16 10.70
C LYS A 183 -3.54 -15.64 10.71
N MET A 184 -2.64 -15.07 11.50
CA MET A 184 -2.33 -13.64 11.50
C MET A 184 -0.85 -13.42 11.20
N ILE A 185 -0.54 -12.23 10.70
CA ILE A 185 0.83 -11.74 10.55
C ILE A 185 0.88 -10.25 10.73
N ALA A 186 1.88 -9.78 11.47
CA ALA A 186 2.13 -8.38 11.70
C ALA A 186 3.53 -7.98 11.23
N PHE A 187 3.66 -6.74 10.79
CA PHE A 187 4.92 -6.13 10.40
C PHE A 187 5.10 -4.81 11.13
N ILE A 188 6.33 -4.49 11.51
CA ILE A 188 6.75 -3.13 11.89
C ILE A 188 7.95 -2.75 11.04
N LEU A 189 7.85 -1.62 10.34
CA LEU A 189 8.89 -1.12 9.47
C LEU A 189 9.24 0.32 9.84
N PRO A 190 10.53 0.65 10.02
CA PRO A 190 10.95 2.03 10.25
C PRO A 190 10.67 2.88 9.00
N ASN A 191 10.33 4.16 9.18
CA ASN A 191 10.07 5.12 8.10
C ASN A 191 11.37 5.54 7.41
N GLU A 192 12.04 4.57 6.79
CA GLU A 192 13.32 4.68 6.10
C GLU A 192 13.47 3.59 5.04
N LYS A 193 14.59 3.61 4.32
CA LYS A 193 14.86 2.60 3.31
C LYS A 193 14.95 1.21 3.93
N GLY A 194 14.04 0.31 3.54
CA GLY A 194 14.12 -1.09 3.97
C GLY A 194 15.38 -1.79 3.43
N THR A 195 16.10 -2.44 4.33
CA THR A 195 17.37 -3.15 4.05
C THR A 195 17.24 -4.67 4.13
N LYS A 196 16.17 -5.17 4.75
CA LYS A 196 15.90 -6.59 4.96
C LYS A 196 14.79 -7.11 4.03
N THR A 197 14.61 -8.43 4.00
CA THR A 197 13.45 -9.08 3.37
C THR A 197 12.19 -8.91 4.24
N LEU A 198 11.00 -9.07 3.65
CA LEU A 198 9.73 -8.92 4.39
C LEU A 198 9.61 -9.85 5.60
N PRO A 199 9.96 -11.16 5.52
CA PRO A 199 9.90 -12.05 6.70
C PRO A 199 10.74 -11.56 7.89
N GLU A 200 11.82 -10.83 7.65
CA GLU A 200 12.69 -10.30 8.71
C GLU A 200 12.12 -9.07 9.43
N TYR A 201 10.99 -8.52 8.95
CA TYR A 201 10.21 -7.45 9.60
C TYR A 201 8.98 -7.97 10.34
N VAL A 202 8.76 -9.29 10.34
CA VAL A 202 7.59 -9.90 11.00
C VAL A 202 7.74 -9.83 12.51
N VAL A 203 6.67 -9.42 13.18
CA VAL A 203 6.53 -9.34 14.63
C VAL A 203 5.20 -9.99 15.06
N SER A 204 4.97 -10.14 16.36
CA SER A 204 3.66 -10.51 16.89
C SER A 204 2.69 -9.33 16.80
N VAL A 205 1.39 -9.61 16.81
CA VAL A 205 0.36 -8.56 16.92
C VAL A 205 0.47 -7.87 18.28
N ASP A 206 0.72 -8.63 19.36
CA ASP A 206 0.98 -8.10 20.71
C ASP A 206 2.04 -6.98 20.73
N MET A 207 3.09 -7.12 19.91
CA MET A 207 4.13 -6.09 19.79
C MET A 207 3.60 -4.82 19.13
N VAL A 208 2.74 -4.94 18.11
CA VAL A 208 2.07 -3.81 17.48
C VAL A 208 1.13 -3.14 18.47
N GLU A 209 0.36 -3.90 19.25
CA GLU A 209 -0.50 -3.37 20.32
C GLU A 209 0.30 -2.61 21.36
N ALA A 210 1.40 -3.19 21.86
CA ALA A 210 2.29 -2.52 22.82
C ALA A 210 2.92 -1.22 22.25
N MET A 211 3.08 -1.13 20.93
CA MET A 211 3.60 0.06 20.27
C MET A 211 2.54 1.12 19.96
N THR A 212 1.28 0.75 19.85
CA THR A 212 0.20 1.62 19.35
C THR A 212 -0.90 1.92 20.37
N GLY A 213 -1.11 1.04 21.35
CA GLY A 213 -2.26 1.06 22.26
C GLY A 213 -3.59 0.70 21.59
N ILE A 214 -3.55 0.12 20.39
CA ILE A 214 -4.73 -0.35 19.65
C ILE A 214 -4.94 -1.82 19.99
N ASN A 215 -6.18 -2.22 20.27
CA ASN A 215 -6.56 -3.64 20.28
C ASN A 215 -7.04 -4.03 18.87
N PHE A 216 -6.41 -5.02 18.25
CA PHE A 216 -6.77 -5.48 16.91
C PHE A 216 -7.69 -6.71 16.97
N PHE A 217 -8.66 -6.80 16.07
CA PHE A 217 -9.53 -7.99 15.94
C PHE A 217 -10.26 -8.44 17.24
N SER A 218 -10.46 -7.55 18.22
CA SER A 218 -11.23 -7.73 19.48
C SER A 218 -12.62 -8.40 19.40
N GLU A 219 -13.19 -8.51 18.21
CA GLU A 219 -14.45 -9.23 17.98
C GLU A 219 -14.24 -10.76 17.90
N LEU A 220 -13.00 -11.24 17.81
CA LEU A 220 -12.65 -12.65 17.89
C LEU A 220 -12.81 -13.17 19.34
N PRO A 221 -13.13 -14.46 19.54
CA PRO A 221 -13.07 -15.04 20.88
C PRO A 221 -11.66 -14.94 21.46
N ASP A 222 -11.54 -14.55 22.74
CA ASP A 222 -10.25 -14.34 23.43
C ASP A 222 -9.26 -15.49 23.22
N SER A 223 -9.73 -16.74 23.22
CA SER A 223 -8.84 -17.91 23.04
C SER A 223 -8.24 -18.01 21.64
N ILE A 224 -8.94 -17.50 20.62
CA ILE A 224 -8.47 -17.43 19.24
C ILE A 224 -7.58 -16.21 19.07
N GLU A 225 -8.05 -15.03 19.53
CA GLU A 225 -7.32 -13.76 19.50
C GLU A 225 -5.93 -13.93 20.15
N ASN A 226 -5.86 -14.26 21.45
CA ASN A 226 -4.60 -14.43 22.18
C ASN A 226 -3.63 -15.42 21.51
N LYS A 227 -4.15 -16.48 20.89
CA LYS A 227 -3.31 -17.46 20.20
C LYS A 227 -2.73 -16.91 18.91
N LEU A 228 -3.54 -16.21 18.12
CA LEU A 228 -3.12 -15.65 16.83
C LEU A 228 -2.20 -14.46 17.02
N GLU A 229 -2.47 -13.61 18.01
CA GLU A 229 -1.75 -12.37 18.24
C GLU A 229 -0.35 -12.57 18.80
N ALA A 230 -0.17 -13.58 19.66
CA ALA A 230 1.14 -13.96 20.19
C ALA A 230 2.05 -14.67 19.16
N ALA A 231 1.50 -15.16 18.06
CA ALA A 231 2.24 -15.98 17.10
C ALA A 231 3.17 -15.15 16.20
N VAL A 232 4.40 -15.64 16.00
CA VAL A 232 5.35 -15.12 15.00
C VAL A 232 5.70 -16.26 14.04
N ASN A 233 4.87 -16.45 13.01
CA ASN A 233 5.03 -17.58 12.09
C ASN A 233 4.99 -17.15 10.60
N PRO A 234 6.08 -16.54 10.09
CA PRO A 234 6.16 -16.21 8.66
C PRO A 234 6.07 -17.44 7.76
N GLY A 235 6.40 -18.65 8.25
CA GLY A 235 6.32 -19.90 7.48
C GLY A 235 4.89 -20.34 7.16
N ALA A 236 3.89 -19.82 7.87
CA ALA A 236 2.47 -20.03 7.54
C ALA A 236 2.00 -19.18 6.35
N TRP A 237 2.83 -18.26 5.87
CA TRP A 237 2.50 -17.30 4.82
C TRP A 237 3.39 -17.51 3.59
N SER A 238 2.77 -17.62 2.41
CA SER A 238 3.50 -17.76 1.16
C SER A 238 4.08 -16.41 0.74
N PHE A 239 5.34 -16.16 1.06
CA PHE A 239 6.07 -15.00 0.54
C PHE A 239 6.46 -15.28 -0.92
N SER A 240 5.98 -14.45 -1.83
CA SER A 240 6.40 -14.51 -3.22
C SER A 240 7.88 -14.17 -3.31
N SER A 241 8.70 -15.13 -3.73
CA SER A 241 10.03 -14.82 -4.26
C SER A 241 9.78 -13.95 -5.49
N ALA A 242 10.38 -12.75 -5.50
CA ALA A 242 10.19 -11.77 -6.57
C ALA A 242 10.64 -12.36 -7.92
N THR A 243 9.74 -13.06 -8.59
CA THR A 243 9.84 -13.36 -10.01
C THR A 243 8.98 -12.32 -10.68
N THR A 244 9.65 -11.43 -11.40
CA THR A 244 9.07 -10.38 -12.24
C THR A 244 7.99 -10.97 -13.15
N SER A 245 6.74 -10.98 -12.67
CA SER A 245 5.59 -11.27 -13.52
C SER A 245 5.31 -10.00 -14.32
N THR A 246 5.84 -9.97 -15.54
CA THR A 246 5.42 -9.04 -16.57
C THR A 246 3.95 -9.30 -16.89
N TYR A 247 3.05 -8.61 -16.19
CA TYR A 247 1.71 -8.37 -16.68
C TYR A 247 1.81 -7.33 -17.81
N THR A 248 2.09 -7.80 -19.03
CA THR A 248 1.81 -7.01 -20.23
C THR A 248 0.30 -7.01 -20.46
N ALA A 249 -0.35 -5.93 -20.04
CA ALA A 249 -1.58 -5.49 -20.67
C ALA A 249 -1.23 -4.95 -22.07
N SER A 250 -1.86 -5.50 -23.11
CA SER A 250 -1.80 -5.08 -24.51
C SER A 250 -3.17 -5.46 -25.08
N LEU A 251 -4.17 -4.57 -25.13
CA LEU A 251 -4.36 -3.44 -26.06
C LEU A 251 -3.87 -3.74 -27.47
N HIS A 252 -4.85 -4.04 -28.33
CA HIS A 252 -4.77 -4.05 -29.78
C HIS A 252 -3.93 -2.89 -30.33
N HIS A 253 -2.76 -3.19 -30.87
CA HIS A 253 -2.30 -2.46 -32.05
C HIS A 253 -1.43 -3.34 -32.94
N GLN A 254 -1.66 -3.17 -34.24
CA GLN A 254 -1.25 -4.06 -35.31
C GLN A 254 0.29 -4.15 -35.47
N SER A 255 0.71 -5.35 -35.84
CA SER A 255 2.08 -5.77 -36.11
C SER A 255 2.79 -4.93 -37.16
N LYS A 256 3.99 -4.42 -36.82
CA LYS A 256 5.11 -4.31 -37.77
C LYS A 256 6.36 -4.89 -37.11
N ALA A 257 6.90 -5.92 -37.75
CA ALA A 257 8.10 -6.62 -37.34
C ALA A 257 9.33 -5.69 -37.35
N SER A 258 10.09 -5.68 -36.26
CA SER A 258 11.44 -5.10 -36.23
C SER A 258 12.33 -5.99 -35.38
N THR A 259 13.37 -6.51 -36.02
CA THR A 259 14.36 -7.45 -35.52
C THR A 259 15.31 -6.76 -34.53
N THR A 260 15.24 -7.08 -33.24
CA THR A 260 16.19 -6.59 -32.23
C THR A 260 17.47 -7.41 -32.24
N LYS A 261 18.57 -6.81 -32.72
CA LYS A 261 19.94 -7.32 -32.53
C LYS A 261 20.40 -7.08 -31.09
N ALA A 262 20.78 -8.15 -30.41
CA ALA A 262 21.47 -8.12 -29.12
C ALA A 262 22.75 -7.26 -29.21
N THR A 263 22.89 -6.25 -28.35
CA THR A 263 24.08 -5.40 -28.30
C THR A 263 24.92 -5.71 -27.06
N THR A 264 26.00 -6.46 -27.26
CA THR A 264 27.06 -6.67 -26.26
C THR A 264 27.79 -5.35 -25.97
N SER A 265 27.76 -4.85 -24.74
CA SER A 265 28.49 -3.63 -24.38
C SER A 265 30.00 -3.87 -24.34
N ARG A 266 30.79 -3.16 -25.15
CA ARG A 266 32.26 -3.25 -25.19
C ARG A 266 32.90 -2.01 -24.59
N GLN A 267 34.13 -2.11 -24.10
CA GLN A 267 34.87 -0.97 -23.51
C GLN A 267 35.39 0.00 -24.59
N CYS A 268 35.31 1.30 -24.32
CA CYS A 268 35.78 2.38 -25.18
C CYS A 268 37.24 2.19 -25.62
N GLN A 269 37.53 2.53 -26.88
CA GLN A 269 38.86 2.35 -27.47
C GLN A 269 39.76 3.60 -27.41
N ALA A 270 39.29 4.73 -26.86
CA ALA A 270 40.09 5.94 -26.75
C ALA A 270 41.23 5.81 -25.72
N ILE A 271 42.36 6.46 -26.00
CA ILE A 271 43.48 6.64 -25.08
C ILE A 271 43.35 8.03 -24.44
N THR A 272 43.39 8.06 -23.11
CA THR A 272 43.34 9.28 -22.31
C THR A 272 44.66 10.05 -22.42
N LYS A 273 44.69 11.32 -22.00
CA LYS A 273 45.91 12.15 -22.01
C LYS A 273 47.08 11.55 -21.20
N SER A 274 46.81 10.64 -20.27
CA SER A 274 47.82 9.91 -19.50
C SER A 274 48.30 8.60 -20.17
N GLY A 275 47.94 8.35 -21.43
CA GLY A 275 48.36 7.17 -22.19
C GLY A 275 47.59 5.88 -21.87
N LYS A 276 46.64 5.91 -20.93
CA LYS A 276 45.82 4.73 -20.57
C LYS A 276 44.52 4.67 -21.35
N ARG A 277 44.03 3.46 -21.63
CA ARG A 277 42.74 3.23 -22.28
C ARG A 277 41.57 3.68 -21.41
N CYS A 278 40.57 4.32 -22.03
CA CYS A 278 39.38 4.81 -21.36
C CYS A 278 38.57 3.67 -20.75
N SER A 279 38.24 3.78 -19.47
CA SER A 279 37.53 2.75 -18.71
C SER A 279 36.03 2.66 -19.02
N ARG A 280 35.44 3.68 -19.65
CA ARG A 280 33.99 3.76 -19.95
C ARG A 280 33.59 2.76 -21.04
N LYS A 281 32.30 2.37 -21.07
CA LYS A 281 31.73 1.55 -22.15
C LYS A 281 31.49 2.39 -23.40
N ALA A 282 31.73 1.80 -24.57
CA ALA A 282 31.36 2.38 -25.84
C ALA A 282 29.84 2.32 -26.02
N GLU A 283 29.29 3.30 -26.75
CA GLU A 283 27.87 3.28 -27.07
C GLU A 283 27.54 2.13 -28.03
N PRO A 284 26.29 1.62 -28.01
CA PRO A 284 25.82 0.63 -28.97
C PRO A 284 26.14 1.07 -30.42
N GLY A 285 26.94 0.27 -31.13
CA GLY A 285 27.35 0.57 -32.51
C GLY A 285 28.55 1.51 -32.67
N SER A 286 29.12 2.05 -31.59
CA SER A 286 30.32 2.90 -31.61
C SER A 286 31.54 2.20 -31.02
N LYS A 287 32.74 2.63 -31.44
CA LYS A 287 34.01 2.23 -30.80
C LYS A 287 34.35 3.12 -29.59
N TYR A 288 33.67 4.25 -29.44
CA TYR A 288 33.97 5.28 -28.45
C TYR A 288 32.77 5.54 -27.53
N CYS A 289 33.04 5.94 -26.29
CA CYS A 289 32.02 6.44 -25.36
C CYS A 289 31.63 7.87 -25.73
N TRP A 290 30.51 8.35 -25.19
CA TRP A 290 29.99 9.71 -25.41
C TRP A 290 31.05 10.83 -25.25
N GLN A 291 32.02 10.66 -24.35
CA GLN A 291 33.06 11.66 -24.09
C GLN A 291 34.14 11.72 -25.20
N HIS A 292 34.27 10.67 -26.01
CA HIS A 292 35.28 10.55 -27.07
C HIS A 292 34.67 10.41 -28.46
N GLN A 293 33.38 10.64 -28.61
CA GLN A 293 32.78 10.84 -29.92
C GLN A 293 33.24 12.21 -30.42
N LYS A 294 33.99 12.23 -31.54
CA LYS A 294 34.26 13.47 -32.24
C LYS A 294 32.90 14.02 -32.70
N LYS A 295 32.59 15.28 -32.36
CA LYS A 295 31.47 15.99 -32.99
C LYS A 295 31.73 16.11 -34.49
#